data_AF-A0A8D9M6I7-F1
#
_entry.id   AF-A0A8D9M6I7-F1
#
_cell.length_a   1.000
_cell.length_b   1.000
_cell.length_c   1.000
_cell.angle_alpha   90.00
_cell.angle_beta   90.00
_cell.angle_gamma   90.00
#
_symmetry.space_group_name_H-M   'P 1'
#
loop_
_entity.id
_entity.type
_entity.pdbx_description
1 polymer ?
#
loop_
_entity_poly.entity_id
_entity_poly.type
_entity_poly.pdbx_seq_one_letter_code
_entity_poly.pdbx_strand_id
1 'polypeptide(L)'
;MFILCNQDQGGSETFLRDVLESILKTYLRKNPMAKTVWELVQSVDNEKISYDHFFFRTFKVLTYNSRIGLTNFAHARLCFKPNKLVFYTSKVDGYGIESLSSFFMDYGYKIGGRLEFPKNKVQLVWLSPPDIHVSGDGHGLGNGPLPRLVIAELLVDELSLESQEIIRKYLKPEGGKQAILSSTLGSLIWEKPTSAEFNQLVKESEYAAWALIHGYTLNHLAVAVHRLKHRFSDINYVQEYFQENGFKLNKVGGDILNESEDGLLLQVTLASEKVAIEFADGVTEPITASYIEFVQRLVLPQFKDVPIDEIKEFHRREGFEQANANRIMQSTLSQHKNETN
;
A
#
# COMPACT_ATOMS: atom_id res chain seq x y z
N MET A 1 -37.99 -0.61 24.78
CA MET A 1 -38.08 -0.89 23.34
C MET A 1 -37.04 -0.02 22.65
N PHE A 2 -35.80 -0.51 22.55
CA PHE A 2 -34.76 0.17 21.80
C PHE A 2 -35.03 -0.10 20.32
N ILE A 3 -35.37 0.94 19.57
CA ILE A 3 -35.41 0.88 18.12
C ILE A 3 -33.95 0.78 17.69
N LEU A 4 -33.51 -0.44 17.35
CA LEU A 4 -32.32 -0.63 16.54
C LEU A 4 -32.61 0.08 15.22
N CYS A 5 -31.96 1.23 15.03
CA CYS A 5 -31.89 1.87 13.73
C CYS A 5 -31.14 0.87 12.84
N ASN A 6 -31.87 0.12 12.00
CA ASN A 6 -31.26 -0.59 10.89
C ASN A 6 -30.57 0.48 10.05
N GLN A 7 -29.26 0.62 10.22
CA GLN A 7 -28.45 1.46 9.36
C GLN A 7 -28.69 1.00 7.92
N ASP A 8 -28.77 1.97 7.03
CA ASP A 8 -28.96 1.78 5.60
C ASP A 8 -27.72 1.09 5.00
N GLN A 9 -27.61 -0.22 5.21
CA GLN A 9 -26.42 -1.02 4.90
C GLN A 9 -26.11 -0.97 3.39
N GLY A 10 -27.13 -0.90 2.53
CA GLY A 10 -26.94 -0.82 1.08
C GLY A 10 -26.32 0.51 0.61
N GLY A 11 -26.70 1.65 1.20
CA GLY A 11 -26.16 2.95 0.83
C GLY A 11 -24.70 3.14 1.28
N SER A 12 -24.36 2.65 2.47
CA SER A 12 -22.98 2.70 2.99
C SER A 12 -22.01 1.79 2.23
N GLU A 13 -22.43 0.57 1.86
CA GLU A 13 -21.63 -0.33 1.04
C GLU A 13 -21.36 0.25 -0.36
N THR A 14 -22.40 0.79 -1.01
CA THR A 14 -22.27 1.41 -2.34
C THR A 14 -21.24 2.53 -2.35
N PHE A 15 -21.30 3.43 -1.36
CA PHE A 15 -20.33 4.52 -1.25
C PHE A 15 -18.89 4.03 -1.02
N LEU A 16 -18.70 3.01 -0.17
CA LEU A 16 -17.38 2.40 0.03
C LEU A 16 -16.81 1.85 -1.29
N ARG A 17 -17.64 1.17 -2.08
CA ARG A 17 -17.26 0.63 -3.38
C ARG A 17 -16.88 1.74 -4.36
N ASP A 18 -17.67 2.82 -4.41
CA ASP A 18 -17.37 3.99 -5.26
C ASP A 18 -16.03 4.65 -4.89
N VAL A 19 -15.71 4.72 -3.59
CA VAL A 19 -14.42 5.22 -3.12
C VAL A 19 -13.27 4.31 -3.57
N LEU A 20 -13.38 3.01 -3.37
CA LEU A 20 -12.36 2.05 -3.82
C LEU A 20 -12.19 2.08 -5.35
N GLU A 21 -13.29 2.21 -6.09
CA GLU A 21 -13.26 2.30 -7.55
C GLU A 21 -12.60 3.61 -8.01
N SER A 22 -12.85 4.72 -7.31
CA SER A 22 -12.18 5.98 -7.58
C SER A 22 -10.67 5.91 -7.32
N ILE A 23 -10.25 5.23 -6.25
CA ILE A 23 -8.84 4.96 -5.96
C ILE A 23 -8.21 4.13 -7.09
N LEU A 24 -8.88 3.05 -7.51
CA LEU A 24 -8.42 2.19 -8.60
C LEU A 24 -8.30 2.96 -9.93
N LYS A 25 -9.31 3.76 -10.29
CA LYS A 25 -9.28 4.60 -11.51
C LYS A 25 -8.11 5.57 -11.49
N THR A 26 -7.86 6.21 -10.35
CA THR A 26 -6.70 7.09 -10.19
C THR A 26 -5.38 6.35 -10.33
N TYR A 27 -5.27 5.16 -9.74
CA TYR A 27 -4.11 4.29 -9.90
C TYR A 27 -3.85 3.94 -11.36
N LEU A 28 -4.85 3.42 -12.08
CA LEU A 28 -4.70 3.01 -13.48
C LEU A 28 -4.37 4.19 -14.39
N ARG A 29 -4.94 5.38 -14.14
CA ARG A 29 -4.62 6.60 -14.89
C ARG A 29 -3.16 7.02 -14.71
N LYS A 30 -2.59 6.84 -13.52
CA LYS A 30 -1.21 7.24 -13.20
C LYS A 30 -0.15 6.22 -13.60
N ASN A 31 -0.53 4.98 -13.89
CA ASN A 31 0.38 3.88 -14.13
C ASN A 31 0.01 3.15 -15.44
N PRO A 32 0.42 3.68 -16.61
CA PRO A 32 0.10 3.11 -17.92
C PRO A 32 0.43 1.62 -18.08
N MET A 33 1.59 1.17 -17.61
CA MET A 33 1.98 -0.25 -17.68
C MET A 33 1.05 -1.11 -16.84
N ALA A 34 0.78 -0.69 -15.60
CA ALA A 34 -0.15 -1.41 -14.73
C ALA A 34 -1.57 -1.45 -15.32
N LYS A 35 -1.99 -0.38 -16.00
CA LYS A 35 -3.26 -0.33 -16.74
C LYS A 35 -3.29 -1.32 -17.90
N THR A 36 -2.24 -1.39 -18.71
CA THR A 36 -2.13 -2.37 -19.81
C THR A 36 -2.23 -3.80 -19.28
N VAL A 37 -1.54 -4.09 -18.17
CA VAL A 37 -1.58 -5.42 -17.53
C VAL A 37 -2.98 -5.72 -16.99
N TRP A 38 -3.61 -4.75 -16.35
CA TRP A 38 -4.97 -4.86 -15.83
C TRP A 38 -6.02 -5.08 -16.95
N GLU A 39 -5.89 -4.39 -18.08
CA GLU A 39 -6.73 -4.60 -19.28
C GLU A 39 -6.48 -5.98 -19.90
N LEU A 40 -5.22 -6.44 -19.93
CA LEU A 40 -4.87 -7.77 -20.43
C LEU A 40 -5.51 -8.87 -19.59
N VAL A 41 -5.41 -8.79 -18.26
CA VAL A 41 -6.02 -9.78 -17.35
C VAL A 41 -7.54 -9.79 -17.52
N GLN A 42 -8.20 -8.64 -17.68
CA GLN A 42 -9.63 -8.59 -17.97
C GLN A 42 -9.97 -9.24 -19.31
N SER A 43 -9.15 -9.05 -20.35
CA SER A 43 -9.40 -9.64 -21.67
C SER A 43 -9.35 -11.17 -21.64
N VAL A 44 -8.55 -11.76 -20.74
CA VAL A 44 -8.41 -13.21 -20.61
C VAL A 44 -9.51 -13.85 -19.75
N ASP A 45 -10.09 -13.10 -18.82
CA ASP A 45 -11.11 -13.62 -17.88
C ASP A 45 -12.48 -12.93 -17.98
N ASN A 46 -12.83 -12.45 -19.19
CA ASN A 46 -14.10 -11.78 -19.47
C ASN A 46 -14.49 -10.73 -18.41
N GLU A 47 -13.54 -9.83 -18.09
CA GLU A 47 -13.69 -8.71 -17.16
C GLU A 47 -13.82 -9.07 -15.66
N LYS A 48 -13.55 -10.33 -15.27
CA LYS A 48 -13.78 -10.79 -13.88
C LYS A 48 -12.58 -10.72 -12.95
N ILE A 49 -11.97 -9.53 -12.80
CA ILE A 49 -10.88 -9.36 -11.82
C ILE A 49 -11.43 -9.30 -10.39
N SER A 50 -10.85 -10.11 -9.50
CA SER A 50 -10.95 -9.93 -8.05
C SER A 50 -9.63 -9.41 -7.50
N TYR A 51 -9.70 -8.49 -6.55
CA TYR A 51 -8.53 -7.88 -5.93
C TYR A 51 -8.22 -8.58 -4.61
N ASP A 52 -6.98 -9.07 -4.45
CA ASP A 52 -6.53 -9.66 -3.19
C ASP A 52 -6.37 -8.57 -2.13
N HIS A 53 -5.62 -7.51 -2.47
CA HIS A 53 -5.37 -6.39 -1.61
C HIS A 53 -4.96 -5.12 -2.34
N PHE A 54 -5.12 -3.98 -1.65
CA PHE A 54 -4.61 -2.65 -2.03
C PHE A 54 -3.57 -2.20 -1.01
N PHE A 55 -2.45 -1.66 -1.47
CA PHE A 55 -1.35 -1.24 -0.60
C PHE A 55 -1.08 0.27 -0.66
N PHE A 56 -0.91 0.89 0.50
CA PHE A 56 -0.64 2.32 0.66
C PHE A 56 0.65 2.56 1.47
N ARG A 57 1.34 3.65 1.15
CA ARG A 57 2.52 4.12 1.90
C ARG A 57 2.21 5.47 2.53
N THR A 58 2.55 5.62 3.81
CA THR A 58 2.24 6.82 4.61
C THR A 58 3.44 7.23 5.49
N PHE A 59 3.31 8.33 6.23
CA PHE A 59 4.35 8.86 7.12
C PHE A 59 3.90 8.88 8.57
N LYS A 60 4.61 8.17 9.45
CA LYS A 60 4.43 8.31 10.88
C LYS A 60 5.38 9.37 11.42
N VAL A 61 4.78 10.46 11.86
CA VAL A 61 5.47 11.58 12.48
C VAL A 61 4.98 11.71 13.90
N LEU A 62 5.88 11.56 14.88
CA LEU A 62 5.53 11.82 16.26
C LEU A 62 5.40 13.32 16.47
N THR A 63 4.35 13.69 17.19
CA THR A 63 4.28 14.98 17.86
C THR A 63 5.06 14.91 19.15
N TYR A 64 5.96 15.87 19.36
CA TYR A 64 6.60 16.11 20.65
C TYR A 64 5.55 16.63 21.65
N ASN A 65 4.64 15.76 22.12
CA ASN A 65 3.81 16.03 23.29
C ASN A 65 3.12 14.82 23.97
N SER A 66 3.45 13.56 23.62
CA SER A 66 2.76 12.39 24.21
C SER A 66 3.58 11.53 25.18
N ARG A 67 4.73 12.00 25.69
CA ARG A 67 5.46 11.34 26.80
C ARG A 67 6.07 12.28 27.84
N ILE A 68 5.32 13.28 28.29
CA ILE A 68 5.61 13.89 29.60
C ILE A 68 4.31 13.90 30.38
N GLY A 69 4.08 12.81 31.11
CA GLY A 69 3.12 12.81 32.20
C GLY A 69 3.46 13.97 33.14
N LEU A 70 2.43 14.70 33.54
CA LEU A 70 2.48 15.76 34.55
C LEU A 70 3.13 15.25 35.84
N THR A 71 4.45 15.35 35.94
CA THR A 71 5.20 15.57 37.19
C THR A 71 6.62 15.98 36.79
N ASN A 72 7.07 17.11 37.34
CA ASN A 72 8.43 17.65 37.29
C ASN A 72 8.84 18.41 36.02
N PHE A 73 8.50 19.71 36.01
CA PHE A 73 9.34 20.77 35.45
C PHE A 73 10.71 20.78 36.17
N ALA A 74 11.59 19.86 35.82
CA ALA A 74 13.04 19.91 36.04
C ALA A 74 13.63 18.66 35.37
N HIS A 75 14.56 18.84 34.43
CA HIS A 75 15.19 17.81 33.58
C HIS A 75 14.50 17.55 32.23
N ALA A 76 14.32 18.61 31.44
CA ALA A 76 14.43 18.45 29.99
C ALA A 76 15.85 17.93 29.69
N ARG A 77 15.98 16.68 29.22
CA ARG A 77 17.23 16.19 28.64
C ARG A 77 17.48 16.96 27.34
N LEU A 78 18.26 18.02 27.48
CA LEU A 78 18.96 18.72 26.42
C LEU A 78 19.77 17.70 25.61
N CYS A 79 19.36 17.42 24.38
CA CYS A 79 20.24 16.81 23.40
C CYS A 79 21.13 17.94 22.84
N PHE A 80 22.25 18.20 23.51
CA PHE A 80 23.30 19.07 22.99
C PHE A 80 24.01 18.36 21.84
N LYS A 81 23.77 18.80 20.60
CA LYS A 81 24.84 18.94 19.60
C LYS A 81 25.12 20.43 19.45
N PRO A 82 26.40 20.87 19.40
CA PRO A 82 26.70 22.30 19.31
C PRO A 82 26.20 22.81 17.95
N ASN A 83 25.37 23.85 18.01
CA ASN A 83 24.87 24.66 16.88
C ASN A 83 23.68 24.11 16.08
N LYS A 84 22.51 23.97 16.72
CA LYS A 84 21.20 24.47 16.23
C LYS A 84 20.09 24.02 17.20
N LEU A 85 19.40 24.98 17.80
CA LEU A 85 18.21 24.75 18.61
C LEU A 85 17.00 24.91 17.67
N VAL A 86 16.32 23.82 17.30
CA VAL A 86 15.10 23.89 16.48
C VAL A 86 13.90 23.45 17.31
N PHE A 87 12.99 24.38 17.57
CA PHE A 87 11.71 24.11 18.21
C PHE A 87 10.67 23.80 17.12
N TYR A 88 10.17 22.57 17.06
CA TYR A 88 9.00 22.23 16.24
C TYR A 88 7.77 22.20 17.14
N THR A 89 6.88 23.19 17.02
CA THR A 89 5.67 23.33 17.84
C THR A 89 4.37 22.98 17.09
N SER A 90 4.43 22.44 15.88
CA SER A 90 3.24 22.03 15.13
C SER A 90 2.87 20.58 15.43
N LYS A 91 1.64 20.36 15.92
CA LYS A 91 1.03 19.02 16.01
C LYS A 91 0.79 18.49 14.60
N VAL A 92 1.79 17.82 14.02
CA VAL A 92 1.67 17.10 12.76
C VAL A 92 1.33 15.64 13.10
N ASP A 93 0.11 15.41 13.57
CA ASP A 93 -0.43 14.06 13.74
C ASP A 93 -1.28 13.70 12.51
N GLY A 94 -1.47 12.40 12.29
CA GLY A 94 -2.47 11.89 11.36
C GLY A 94 -2.01 11.70 9.92
N TYR A 95 -0.71 11.66 9.63
CA TYR A 95 -0.20 11.32 8.28
C TYR A 95 0.14 9.84 8.07
N GLY A 96 0.01 9.03 9.13
CA GLY A 96 0.37 7.62 9.17
C GLY A 96 -0.81 6.70 8.83
N ILE A 97 -0.79 5.48 9.37
CA ILE A 97 -1.80 4.44 9.14
C ILE A 97 -3.23 4.95 9.43
N GLU A 98 -3.40 5.70 10.52
CA GLU A 98 -4.71 6.18 10.98
C GLU A 98 -5.39 7.14 9.98
N SER A 99 -4.61 7.78 9.09
CA SER A 99 -5.13 8.73 8.09
C SER A 99 -6.03 8.06 7.06
N LEU A 100 -5.76 6.79 6.76
CA LEU A 100 -6.54 5.97 5.84
C LEU A 100 -7.39 4.95 6.59
N SER A 101 -6.85 4.30 7.62
CA SER A 101 -7.51 3.16 8.26
C SER A 101 -8.81 3.52 8.96
N SER A 102 -8.88 4.72 9.54
CA SER A 102 -10.09 5.21 10.24
C SER A 102 -11.31 5.17 9.34
N PHE A 103 -11.20 5.73 8.12
CA PHE A 103 -12.26 5.69 7.12
C PHE A 103 -12.73 4.26 6.85
N PHE A 104 -11.83 3.34 6.50
CA PHE A 104 -12.24 1.98 6.13
C PHE A 104 -12.83 1.21 7.32
N MET A 105 -12.34 1.46 8.53
CA MET A 105 -12.88 0.85 9.74
C MET A 105 -14.30 1.33 10.06
N ASP A 106 -14.64 2.59 9.73
CA ASP A 106 -16.02 3.10 9.83
C ASP A 106 -16.98 2.35 8.88
N TYR A 107 -16.46 1.76 7.79
CA TYR A 107 -17.21 0.87 6.88
C TYR A 107 -17.00 -0.63 7.18
N GLY A 108 -16.59 -0.97 8.41
CA GLY A 108 -16.59 -2.35 8.90
C GLY A 108 -15.33 -3.17 8.60
N TYR A 109 -14.29 -2.58 8.01
CA TYR A 109 -12.98 -3.22 7.96
C TYR A 109 -12.43 -3.45 9.38
N LYS A 110 -11.68 -4.53 9.56
CA LYS A 110 -11.09 -4.91 10.86
C LYS A 110 -9.59 -5.09 10.74
N ILE A 111 -8.85 -4.77 11.81
CA ILE A 111 -7.41 -5.04 11.85
C ILE A 111 -7.18 -6.54 11.80
N GLY A 112 -6.51 -7.01 10.74
CA GLY A 112 -6.14 -8.40 10.57
C GLY A 112 -4.75 -8.73 11.13
N GLY A 113 -3.85 -7.75 11.20
CA GLY A 113 -2.53 -7.94 11.78
C GLY A 113 -1.59 -6.77 11.56
N ARG A 114 -0.40 -6.88 12.16
CA ARG A 114 0.68 -5.87 12.11
C ARG A 114 1.98 -6.56 11.77
N LEU A 115 2.81 -5.90 10.94
CA LEU A 115 4.16 -6.32 10.64
C LEU A 115 5.11 -5.13 10.82
N GLU A 116 6.31 -5.40 11.30
CA GLU A 116 7.35 -4.38 11.52
C GLU A 116 8.58 -4.70 10.66
N PHE A 117 9.25 -3.68 10.15
CA PHE A 117 10.45 -3.80 9.34
C PHE A 117 11.53 -2.89 9.91
N PRO A 118 12.19 -3.28 11.02
CA PRO A 118 13.11 -2.40 11.74
C PRO A 118 14.27 -1.88 10.87
N LYS A 119 14.79 -2.73 9.95
CA LYS A 119 15.86 -2.31 9.01
C LYS A 119 15.42 -1.19 8.08
N ASN A 120 14.15 -1.16 7.71
CA ASN A 120 13.56 -0.17 6.80
C ASN A 120 12.91 0.99 7.56
N LYS A 121 12.84 0.93 8.90
CA LYS A 121 12.13 1.89 9.75
C LYS A 121 10.65 2.01 9.35
N VAL A 122 10.03 0.90 8.93
CA VAL A 122 8.63 0.86 8.46
C VAL A 122 7.83 -0.08 9.35
N GLN A 123 6.57 0.26 9.59
CA GLN A 123 5.58 -0.68 10.12
C GLN A 123 4.34 -0.68 9.23
N LEU A 124 3.56 -1.76 9.25
CA LEU A 124 2.30 -1.82 8.52
C LEU A 124 1.20 -2.45 9.34
N VAL A 125 -0.04 -2.11 8.99
CA VAL A 125 -1.28 -2.77 9.39
C VAL A 125 -1.94 -3.28 8.12
N TRP A 126 -2.50 -4.50 8.18
CA TRP A 126 -3.46 -4.94 7.17
C TRP A 126 -4.87 -5.05 7.76
N LEU A 127 -5.86 -4.71 6.95
CA LEU A 127 -7.27 -4.73 7.30
C LEU A 127 -7.99 -5.81 6.49
N SER A 128 -8.77 -6.65 7.17
CA SER A 128 -9.71 -7.57 6.55
C SER A 128 -11.00 -6.83 6.17
N PRO A 129 -11.57 -7.09 4.98
CA PRO A 129 -12.83 -6.48 4.57
C PRO A 129 -14.01 -6.91 5.47
N PRO A 130 -15.11 -6.13 5.50
CA PRO A 130 -16.37 -6.56 6.10
C PRO A 130 -16.94 -7.78 5.36
N ASP A 131 -17.78 -8.54 6.05
CA ASP A 131 -18.54 -9.64 5.43
C ASP A 131 -19.69 -9.03 4.62
N ILE A 132 -19.64 -9.20 3.31
CA ILE A 132 -20.59 -8.65 2.34
C ILE A 132 -21.13 -9.78 1.47
N HIS A 133 -22.40 -9.66 1.07
CA HIS A 133 -22.96 -10.63 0.15
C HIS A 133 -22.37 -10.42 -1.25
N VAL A 134 -21.68 -11.43 -1.76
CA VAL A 134 -21.14 -11.46 -3.12
C VAL A 134 -21.91 -12.50 -3.91
N SER A 135 -22.54 -12.11 -5.02
CA SER A 135 -23.21 -13.05 -5.92
C SER A 135 -22.19 -14.04 -6.49
N GLY A 136 -22.62 -15.25 -6.87
CA GLY A 136 -21.71 -16.29 -7.37
C GLY A 136 -20.93 -15.90 -8.63
N ASP A 137 -21.37 -14.87 -9.35
CA ASP A 137 -20.73 -14.30 -10.53
C ASP A 137 -20.13 -12.89 -10.32
N GLY A 138 -20.19 -12.39 -9.08
CA GLY A 138 -19.73 -11.07 -8.66
C GLY A 138 -18.23 -10.89 -8.85
N HIS A 139 -17.85 -9.78 -9.46
CA HIS A 139 -16.47 -9.44 -9.80
C HIS A 139 -16.25 -7.93 -9.76
N GLY A 140 -14.99 -7.51 -9.85
CA GLY A 140 -14.59 -6.12 -9.72
C GLY A 140 -14.92 -5.55 -8.33
N LEU A 141 -14.85 -4.23 -8.21
CA LEU A 141 -15.18 -3.54 -6.96
C LEU A 141 -16.67 -3.26 -6.80
N GLY A 142 -17.45 -3.22 -7.89
CA GLY A 142 -18.89 -2.95 -7.82
C GLY A 142 -19.67 -4.12 -7.22
N ASN A 143 -19.33 -5.36 -7.60
CA ASN A 143 -20.18 -6.52 -7.31
C ASN A 143 -19.39 -7.71 -6.74
N GLY A 144 -18.05 -7.60 -6.66
CA GLY A 144 -17.15 -8.64 -6.21
C GLY A 144 -16.77 -8.54 -4.73
N PRO A 145 -15.89 -9.45 -4.27
CA PRO A 145 -15.30 -9.36 -2.94
C PRO A 145 -14.46 -8.09 -2.81
N LEU A 146 -14.55 -7.45 -1.64
CA LEU A 146 -13.73 -6.29 -1.33
C LEU A 146 -12.28 -6.72 -1.07
N PRO A 147 -11.27 -5.93 -1.50
CA PRO A 147 -9.87 -6.24 -1.25
C PRO A 147 -9.53 -6.10 0.23
N ARG A 148 -8.51 -6.81 0.69
CA ARG A 148 -7.80 -6.43 1.92
C ARG A 148 -7.11 -5.08 1.72
N LEU A 149 -6.86 -4.34 2.79
CA LEU A 149 -6.13 -3.08 2.71
C LEU A 149 -4.85 -3.17 3.52
N VAL A 150 -3.71 -2.85 2.93
CA VAL A 150 -2.41 -2.83 3.58
C VAL A 150 -1.94 -1.38 3.64
N ILE A 151 -1.69 -0.87 4.84
CA ILE A 151 -1.26 0.51 5.03
C ILE A 151 0.06 0.46 5.80
N ALA A 152 1.14 0.84 5.12
CA ALA A 152 2.45 0.99 5.70
C ALA A 152 2.72 2.44 6.10
N GLU A 153 3.56 2.64 7.12
CA GLU A 153 4.04 3.95 7.53
C GLU A 153 5.54 3.92 7.83
N LEU A 154 6.26 4.93 7.36
CA LEU A 154 7.66 5.16 7.70
C LEU A 154 7.76 5.89 9.03
N LEU A 155 8.59 5.38 9.94
CA LEU A 155 8.93 6.00 11.21
C LEU A 155 9.89 7.17 10.96
N VAL A 156 9.35 8.36 10.69
CA VAL A 156 10.13 9.53 10.25
C VAL A 156 11.16 9.92 11.31
N ASP A 157 10.82 9.80 12.59
CA ASP A 157 11.71 10.15 13.71
C ASP A 157 12.93 9.24 13.87
N GLU A 158 12.96 8.11 13.16
CA GLU A 158 14.12 7.22 13.11
C GLU A 158 15.07 7.56 11.95
N LEU A 159 14.72 8.50 11.07
CA LEU A 159 15.58 8.98 9.97
C LEU A 159 16.65 9.95 10.45
N SER A 160 17.59 10.31 9.58
CA SER A 160 18.51 11.43 9.82
C SER A 160 17.77 12.75 10.03
N LEU A 161 18.37 13.68 10.77
CA LEU A 161 17.77 15.00 11.01
C LEU A 161 17.49 15.75 9.70
N GLU A 162 18.34 15.58 8.69
CA GLU A 162 18.16 16.18 7.36
C GLU A 162 16.90 15.65 6.67
N SER A 163 16.70 14.33 6.63
CA SER A 163 15.49 13.73 6.07
C SER A 163 14.24 14.07 6.87
N GLN A 164 14.35 14.14 8.20
CA GLN A 164 13.26 14.59 9.07
C GLN A 164 12.87 16.04 8.75
N GLU A 165 13.84 16.94 8.59
CA GLU A 165 13.63 18.33 8.23
C GLU A 165 12.91 18.46 6.88
N ILE A 166 13.37 17.71 5.86
CA ILE A 166 12.75 17.69 4.54
C ILE A 166 11.30 17.21 4.63
N ILE A 167 11.03 16.07 5.25
CA ILE A 167 9.66 15.52 5.32
C ILE A 167 8.76 16.49 6.09
N ARG A 168 9.20 16.96 7.26
CA ARG A 168 8.42 17.86 8.12
C ARG A 168 8.12 19.20 7.46
N LYS A 169 8.92 19.67 6.51
CA LYS A 169 8.64 20.88 5.70
C LYS A 169 7.32 20.77 4.93
N TYR A 170 6.97 19.58 4.44
CA TYR A 170 5.79 19.36 3.59
C TYR A 170 4.52 19.09 4.38
N LEU A 171 4.64 18.60 5.61
CA LEU A 171 3.48 18.20 6.41
C LEU A 171 2.87 19.42 7.11
N LYS A 172 1.55 19.57 6.97
CA LYS A 172 0.76 20.67 7.55
C LYS A 172 -0.17 20.11 8.64
N PRO A 173 -0.50 20.87 9.70
CA PRO A 173 -1.44 20.41 10.71
C PRO A 173 -2.74 19.89 10.08
N GLU A 174 -3.22 18.74 10.57
CA GLU A 174 -4.46 18.08 10.12
C GLU A 174 -4.54 17.67 8.63
N GLY A 175 -3.46 17.79 7.83
CA GLY A 175 -3.51 17.43 6.41
C GLY A 175 -3.89 15.96 6.18
N GLY A 176 -3.54 15.10 7.13
CA GLY A 176 -3.97 13.70 7.20
C GLY A 176 -5.46 13.42 6.98
N LYS A 177 -6.34 14.33 7.42
CA LYS A 177 -7.81 14.19 7.24
C LYS A 177 -8.23 14.15 5.76
N GLN A 178 -7.36 14.58 4.86
CA GLN A 178 -7.61 14.61 3.42
C GLN A 178 -7.09 13.35 2.69
N ALA A 179 -6.59 12.34 3.41
CA ALA A 179 -5.92 11.18 2.80
C ALA A 179 -6.80 10.41 1.81
N ILE A 180 -8.07 10.14 2.16
CA ILE A 180 -9.01 9.44 1.27
C ILE A 180 -9.30 10.27 0.01
N LEU A 181 -9.59 11.57 0.17
CA LEU A 181 -9.83 12.48 -0.95
C LEU A 181 -8.59 12.62 -1.86
N SER A 182 -7.41 12.69 -1.27
CA SER A 182 -6.12 12.70 -1.97
C SER A 182 -5.91 11.42 -2.77
N SER A 183 -6.22 10.26 -2.19
CA SER A 183 -6.12 8.97 -2.86
C SER A 183 -7.12 8.83 -4.02
N THR A 184 -8.35 9.32 -3.88
CA THR A 184 -9.37 9.24 -4.94
C THR A 184 -9.06 10.19 -6.09
N LEU A 185 -8.59 11.41 -5.81
CA LEU A 185 -8.26 12.41 -6.83
C LEU A 185 -6.88 12.19 -7.46
N GLY A 186 -5.97 11.55 -6.73
CA GLY A 186 -4.57 11.42 -7.11
C GLY A 186 -3.79 12.72 -6.95
N SER A 187 -4.11 13.54 -5.95
CA SER A 187 -3.43 14.80 -5.65
C SER A 187 -2.55 14.67 -4.41
N LEU A 188 -1.46 15.43 -4.36
CA LEU A 188 -0.73 15.65 -3.10
C LEU A 188 -1.54 16.59 -2.21
N ILE A 189 -1.47 16.36 -0.89
CA ILE A 189 -2.01 17.27 0.13
C ILE A 189 -0.96 18.27 0.64
N TRP A 190 0.21 18.25 0.01
CA TRP A 190 1.32 19.15 0.21
C TRP A 190 1.83 19.66 -1.14
N GLU A 191 2.67 20.68 -1.11
CA GLU A 191 3.31 21.23 -2.31
C GLU A 191 4.27 20.21 -2.92
N LYS A 192 4.42 20.20 -4.25
CA LYS A 192 5.40 19.32 -4.91
C LYS A 192 6.79 19.56 -4.33
N PRO A 193 7.59 18.52 -4.07
CA PRO A 193 8.96 18.70 -3.64
C PRO A 193 9.87 19.20 -4.76
N THR A 194 11.04 19.72 -4.41
CA THR A 194 12.12 19.98 -5.36
C THR A 194 12.87 18.70 -5.71
N SER A 195 13.51 18.66 -6.88
CA SER A 195 14.35 17.51 -7.29
C SER A 195 15.49 17.26 -6.30
N ALA A 196 16.08 18.33 -5.74
CA ALA A 196 17.15 18.24 -4.76
C ALA A 196 16.72 17.56 -3.45
N GLU A 197 15.54 17.91 -2.91
CA GLU A 197 15.01 17.30 -1.69
C GLU A 197 14.60 15.85 -1.92
N PHE A 198 13.99 15.55 -3.06
CA PHE A 198 13.66 14.18 -3.45
C PHE A 198 14.93 13.31 -3.51
N ASN A 199 15.95 13.76 -4.23
CA ASN A 199 17.22 13.05 -4.36
C ASN A 199 17.97 12.93 -3.03
N GLN A 200 17.81 13.88 -2.11
CA GLN A 200 18.35 13.75 -0.76
C GLN A 200 17.65 12.63 0.03
N LEU A 201 16.32 12.52 -0.06
CA LEU A 201 15.59 11.42 0.57
C LEU A 201 15.94 10.07 -0.05
N VAL A 202 16.11 9.97 -1.37
CA VAL A 202 16.50 8.72 -2.06
C VAL A 202 17.79 8.12 -1.47
N LYS A 203 18.76 8.95 -1.08
CA LYS A 203 20.02 8.48 -0.49
C LYS A 203 19.83 7.72 0.83
N GLU A 204 18.80 8.06 1.60
CA GLU A 204 18.52 7.41 2.89
C GLU A 204 17.38 6.39 2.81
N SER A 205 16.27 6.75 2.16
CA SER A 205 15.04 5.96 2.12
C SER A 205 14.24 6.26 0.86
N GLU A 206 14.27 5.34 -0.10
CA GLU A 206 13.40 5.45 -1.28
C GLU A 206 11.92 5.30 -0.92
N TYR A 207 11.59 4.64 0.20
CA TYR A 207 10.24 4.69 0.74
C TYR A 207 9.84 6.14 1.01
N ALA A 208 10.70 6.91 1.68
CA ALA A 208 10.44 8.31 1.99
C ALA A 208 10.28 9.15 0.72
N ALA A 209 11.21 8.99 -0.24
CA ALA A 209 11.15 9.71 -1.50
C ALA A 209 9.86 9.39 -2.30
N TRP A 210 9.52 8.10 -2.42
CA TRP A 210 8.32 7.63 -3.10
C TRP A 210 7.05 8.17 -2.42
N ALA A 211 6.94 8.04 -1.09
CA ALA A 211 5.79 8.54 -0.36
C ALA A 211 5.66 10.08 -0.45
N LEU A 212 6.78 10.81 -0.51
CA LEU A 212 6.75 12.27 -0.66
C LEU A 212 6.23 12.73 -2.03
N ILE A 213 6.64 12.06 -3.11
CA ILE A 213 6.26 12.49 -4.47
C ILE A 213 4.90 11.94 -4.91
N HIS A 214 4.48 10.78 -4.39
CA HIS A 214 3.23 10.11 -4.77
C HIS A 214 2.09 10.31 -3.76
N GLY A 215 2.41 10.64 -2.49
CA GLY A 215 1.41 10.85 -1.45
C GLY A 215 0.60 9.59 -1.15
N TYR A 216 -0.72 9.74 -1.01
CA TYR A 216 -1.63 8.65 -0.70
C TYR A 216 -2.11 7.84 -1.91
N THR A 217 -1.47 7.96 -3.07
CA THR A 217 -1.84 7.09 -4.19
C THR A 217 -1.58 5.64 -3.87
N LEU A 218 -2.39 4.76 -4.43
CA LEU A 218 -2.21 3.31 -4.33
C LEU A 218 -0.81 2.92 -4.82
N ASN A 219 -0.02 2.27 -3.96
CA ASN A 219 1.34 1.82 -4.30
C ASN A 219 1.32 0.59 -5.20
N HIS A 220 0.39 -0.32 -4.95
CA HIS A 220 0.08 -1.41 -5.84
C HIS A 220 -1.33 -1.94 -5.57
N LEU A 221 -1.91 -2.51 -6.61
CA LEU A 221 -3.01 -3.45 -6.48
C LEU A 221 -2.47 -4.87 -6.63
N ALA A 222 -3.10 -5.80 -5.93
CA ALA A 222 -2.85 -7.22 -6.08
C ALA A 222 -4.08 -7.94 -6.67
N VAL A 223 -3.87 -8.70 -7.74
CA VAL A 223 -4.89 -9.56 -8.35
C VAL A 223 -4.94 -10.90 -7.61
N ALA A 224 -6.14 -11.32 -7.22
CA ALA A 224 -6.37 -12.64 -6.62
C ALA A 224 -6.39 -13.72 -7.70
N VAL A 225 -5.23 -14.31 -7.97
CA VAL A 225 -5.01 -15.31 -9.04
C VAL A 225 -5.95 -16.49 -8.89
N HIS A 226 -6.13 -17.03 -7.68
CA HIS A 226 -7.01 -18.17 -7.42
C HIS A 226 -8.51 -17.93 -7.72
N ARG A 227 -8.90 -16.70 -8.06
CA ARG A 227 -10.26 -16.33 -8.47
C ARG A 227 -10.39 -16.12 -9.97
N LEU A 228 -9.28 -16.06 -10.70
CA LEU A 228 -9.29 -16.00 -12.15
C LEU A 228 -9.71 -17.36 -12.73
N LYS A 229 -10.21 -17.38 -13.97
CA LYS A 229 -10.57 -18.63 -14.65
C LYS A 229 -9.43 -19.21 -15.47
N HIS A 230 -9.66 -20.43 -15.93
CA HIS A 230 -8.77 -21.14 -16.84
C HIS A 230 -7.34 -21.24 -16.27
N ARG A 231 -6.33 -21.13 -17.14
CA ARG A 231 -4.92 -21.26 -16.74
C ARG A 231 -4.43 -20.10 -15.86
N PHE A 232 -5.10 -18.94 -15.89
CA PHE A 232 -4.77 -17.80 -15.04
C PHE A 232 -5.12 -18.01 -13.57
N SER A 233 -5.79 -19.12 -13.22
CA SER A 233 -6.00 -19.54 -11.83
C SER A 233 -4.74 -20.07 -11.14
N ASP A 234 -3.65 -20.24 -11.89
CA ASP A 234 -2.34 -20.73 -11.43
C ASP A 234 -1.27 -19.63 -11.58
N ILE A 235 -0.64 -19.25 -10.47
CA ILE A 235 0.36 -18.19 -10.44
C ILE A 235 1.61 -18.54 -11.24
N ASN A 236 1.94 -19.83 -11.39
CA ASN A 236 3.08 -20.25 -12.21
C ASN A 236 2.82 -19.93 -13.68
N TYR A 237 1.59 -20.19 -14.15
CA TYR A 237 1.20 -19.81 -15.51
C TYR A 237 1.15 -18.29 -15.68
N VAL A 238 0.66 -17.55 -14.69
CA VAL A 238 0.69 -16.08 -14.70
C VAL A 238 2.13 -15.57 -14.86
N GLN A 239 3.07 -16.13 -14.10
CA GLN A 239 4.49 -15.81 -14.19
C GLN A 239 5.01 -16.07 -15.62
N GLU A 240 4.86 -17.30 -16.11
CA GLU A 240 5.32 -17.69 -17.46
C GLU A 240 4.73 -16.78 -18.54
N TYR A 241 3.42 -16.56 -18.50
CA TYR A 241 2.70 -15.74 -19.46
C TYR A 241 3.26 -14.32 -19.53
N PHE A 242 3.47 -13.66 -18.38
CA PHE A 242 4.00 -12.30 -18.39
C PHE A 242 5.44 -12.23 -18.86
N GLN A 243 6.27 -13.23 -18.55
CA GLN A 243 7.64 -13.31 -19.08
C GLN A 243 7.66 -13.50 -20.60
N GLU A 244 6.85 -14.41 -21.13
CA GLU A 244 6.75 -14.68 -22.57
C GLU A 244 6.21 -13.48 -23.36
N ASN A 245 5.33 -12.68 -22.75
CA ASN A 245 4.80 -11.44 -23.33
C ASN A 245 5.71 -10.21 -23.10
N GLY A 246 6.94 -10.41 -22.62
CA GLY A 246 7.97 -9.37 -22.52
C GLY A 246 7.85 -8.44 -21.31
N PHE A 247 6.98 -8.75 -20.34
CA PHE A 247 6.91 -8.00 -19.10
C PHE A 247 8.07 -8.38 -18.17
N LYS A 248 8.67 -7.38 -17.54
CA LYS A 248 9.70 -7.60 -16.53
C LYS A 248 9.04 -7.91 -15.19
N LEU A 249 9.36 -9.06 -14.62
CA LEU A 249 8.96 -9.43 -13.26
C LEU A 249 10.08 -9.10 -12.27
N ASN A 250 9.70 -8.71 -11.06
CA ASN A 250 10.67 -8.49 -10.00
C ASN A 250 11.28 -9.80 -9.55
N LYS A 251 12.60 -9.80 -9.43
CA LYS A 251 13.35 -10.85 -8.74
C LYS A 251 13.61 -10.39 -7.33
N VAL A 252 13.22 -11.19 -6.36
CA VAL A 252 13.32 -10.85 -4.96
C VAL A 252 14.07 -11.96 -4.25
N GLY A 253 15.27 -11.64 -3.75
CA GLY A 253 16.21 -12.66 -3.30
C GLY A 253 16.76 -13.55 -4.42
N GLY A 254 16.49 -13.23 -5.69
CA GLY A 254 16.88 -14.02 -6.87
C GLY A 254 15.69 -14.68 -7.57
N ASP A 255 14.59 -14.91 -6.85
CA ASP A 255 13.43 -15.64 -7.32
C ASP A 255 12.29 -14.71 -7.77
N ILE A 256 11.54 -15.12 -8.78
CA ILE A 256 10.38 -14.37 -9.28
C ILE A 256 9.14 -14.69 -8.43
N LEU A 257 8.94 -15.98 -8.16
CA LEU A 257 7.87 -16.46 -7.28
C LEU A 257 8.31 -16.34 -5.82
N ASN A 258 7.60 -15.53 -5.06
CA ASN A 258 7.79 -15.42 -3.61
C ASN A 258 6.79 -16.31 -2.89
N GLU A 259 7.30 -17.33 -2.23
CA GLU A 259 6.54 -18.28 -1.45
C GLU A 259 6.75 -18.03 0.04
N SER A 260 5.66 -17.99 0.81
CA SER A 260 5.71 -17.92 2.27
C SER A 260 6.32 -19.19 2.87
N GLU A 261 6.80 -19.11 4.11
CA GLU A 261 7.40 -20.27 4.80
C GLU A 261 6.47 -21.48 4.91
N ASP A 262 5.16 -21.26 5.02
CA ASP A 262 4.15 -22.32 5.03
C ASP A 262 3.78 -22.86 3.64
N GLY A 263 4.28 -22.24 2.57
CA GLY A 263 3.99 -22.60 1.18
C GLY A 263 2.59 -22.25 0.69
N LEU A 264 1.81 -21.50 1.48
CA LEU A 264 0.38 -21.27 1.20
C LEU A 264 0.05 -19.87 0.66
N LEU A 265 1.04 -18.97 0.60
CA LEU A 265 0.92 -17.65 0.00
C LEU A 265 2.01 -17.48 -1.06
N LEU A 266 1.57 -17.39 -2.31
CA LEU A 266 2.42 -17.24 -3.48
C LEU A 266 2.23 -15.85 -4.09
N GLN A 267 3.32 -15.16 -4.40
CA GLN A 267 3.30 -13.77 -4.85
C GLN A 267 4.27 -13.54 -6.01
N VAL A 268 3.79 -12.88 -7.06
CA VAL A 268 4.60 -12.42 -8.21
C VAL A 268 4.31 -10.95 -8.42
N THR A 269 5.35 -10.13 -8.56
CA THR A 269 5.20 -8.68 -8.79
C THR A 269 5.85 -8.28 -10.10
N LEU A 270 5.20 -7.38 -10.85
CA LEU A 270 5.82 -6.76 -12.01
C LEU A 270 6.83 -5.71 -11.55
N ALA A 271 7.89 -5.55 -12.34
CA ALA A 271 8.79 -4.41 -12.20
C ALA A 271 8.01 -3.11 -12.42
N SER A 272 8.23 -2.12 -11.54
CA SER A 272 7.58 -0.84 -11.69
C SER A 272 8.18 -0.10 -12.88
N GLU A 273 7.33 0.58 -13.65
CA GLU A 273 7.80 1.49 -14.67
C GLU A 273 8.31 2.80 -14.03
N LYS A 274 9.10 3.57 -14.79
CA LYS A 274 9.42 4.94 -14.42
C LYS A 274 8.52 5.88 -15.22
N VAL A 275 7.88 6.83 -14.54
CA VAL A 275 7.08 7.89 -15.15
C VAL A 275 7.80 9.22 -15.01
N ALA A 276 7.73 10.06 -16.04
CA ALA A 276 8.30 11.40 -15.99
C ALA A 276 7.51 12.27 -15.00
N ILE A 277 8.18 12.81 -13.98
CA ILE A 277 7.58 13.71 -13.00
C ILE A 277 8.32 15.04 -13.01
N GLU A 278 7.57 16.12 -13.20
CA GLU A 278 8.07 17.49 -13.04
C GLU A 278 7.95 17.95 -11.57
N PHE A 279 9.09 18.29 -10.98
CA PHE A 279 9.27 18.81 -9.62
C PHE A 279 8.95 20.31 -9.52
N ALA A 280 8.89 20.85 -8.30
CA ALA A 280 8.57 22.26 -8.07
C ALA A 280 9.62 23.26 -8.59
N ASP A 281 10.86 22.81 -8.80
CA ASP A 281 11.97 23.57 -9.38
C ASP A 281 12.02 23.49 -10.92
N GLY A 282 11.00 22.88 -11.56
CA GLY A 282 10.88 22.75 -13.01
C GLY A 282 11.73 21.63 -13.62
N VAL A 283 12.48 20.88 -12.80
CA VAL A 283 13.23 19.70 -13.24
C VAL A 283 12.26 18.54 -13.48
N THR A 284 12.46 17.79 -14.55
CA THR A 284 11.70 16.56 -14.83
C THR A 284 12.63 15.35 -14.78
N GLU A 285 12.31 14.36 -13.93
CA GLU A 285 13.08 13.12 -13.83
C GLU A 285 12.18 11.87 -13.98
N PRO A 286 12.73 10.74 -14.47
CA PRO A 286 12.03 9.46 -14.50
C PRO A 286 11.99 8.83 -13.11
N ILE A 287 10.82 8.84 -12.48
CA ILE A 287 10.62 8.36 -11.11
C ILE A 287 9.84 7.04 -11.11
N THR A 288 10.27 6.11 -10.27
CA THR A 288 9.59 4.82 -10.08
C THR A 288 8.13 5.04 -9.68
N ALA A 289 7.22 4.45 -10.45
CA ALA A 289 5.79 4.60 -10.29
C ALA A 289 5.23 3.58 -9.28
N SER A 290 3.95 3.25 -9.40
CA SER A 290 3.37 2.09 -8.73
C SER A 290 3.62 0.81 -9.55
N TYR A 291 3.25 -0.35 -9.01
CA TYR A 291 3.35 -1.64 -9.72
C TYR A 291 2.13 -2.50 -9.45
N ILE A 292 2.00 -3.61 -10.19
CA ILE A 292 0.92 -4.58 -10.02
C ILE A 292 1.48 -5.90 -9.48
N GLU A 293 0.72 -6.52 -8.59
CA GLU A 293 1.03 -7.79 -7.96
C GLU A 293 -0.02 -8.85 -8.32
N PHE A 294 0.41 -10.12 -8.31
CA PHE A 294 -0.40 -11.30 -8.47
C PHE A 294 -0.22 -12.18 -7.23
N VAL A 295 -1.33 -12.55 -6.59
CA VAL A 295 -1.34 -13.32 -5.35
C VAL A 295 -2.19 -14.56 -5.50
N GLN A 296 -1.65 -15.71 -5.11
CA GLN A 296 -2.41 -16.95 -4.98
C GLN A 296 -2.38 -17.42 -3.54
N ARG A 297 -3.58 -17.54 -2.93
CA ARG A 297 -3.77 -18.11 -1.59
C ARG A 297 -4.20 -19.57 -1.72
N LEU A 298 -3.38 -20.49 -1.22
CA LEU A 298 -3.70 -21.91 -1.25
C LEU A 298 -4.67 -22.30 -0.14
N VAL A 299 -5.36 -23.42 -0.35
CA VAL A 299 -6.31 -24.00 0.61
C VAL A 299 -5.54 -24.49 1.83
N LEU A 300 -6.03 -24.15 3.02
CA LEU A 300 -5.41 -24.59 4.27
C LEU A 300 -5.51 -26.12 4.41
N PRO A 301 -4.51 -26.79 5.00
CA PRO A 301 -4.46 -28.26 5.06
C PRO A 301 -5.72 -28.92 5.66
N GLN A 302 -6.37 -28.28 6.62
CA GLN A 302 -7.61 -28.77 7.23
C GLN A 302 -8.84 -28.78 6.29
N PHE A 303 -8.77 -28.09 5.15
CA PHE A 303 -9.84 -28.02 4.15
C PHE A 303 -9.48 -28.72 2.84
N LYS A 304 -8.42 -29.55 2.84
CA LYS A 304 -7.95 -30.26 1.63
C LYS A 304 -9.01 -31.17 0.98
N ASP A 305 -9.93 -31.69 1.79
CA ASP A 305 -10.97 -32.64 1.36
C ASP A 305 -12.29 -31.93 0.98
N VAL A 306 -12.35 -30.60 1.09
CA VAL A 306 -13.50 -29.81 0.64
C VAL A 306 -13.52 -29.81 -0.91
N PRO A 307 -14.66 -30.13 -1.55
CA PRO A 307 -14.78 -30.08 -3.01
C PRO A 307 -14.35 -28.73 -3.58
N ILE A 308 -13.69 -28.74 -4.74
CA ILE A 308 -13.10 -27.52 -5.36
C ILE A 308 -14.15 -26.41 -5.60
N ASP A 309 -15.38 -26.80 -5.92
CA ASP A 309 -16.55 -25.94 -6.13
C ASP A 309 -17.18 -25.41 -4.84
N GLU A 310 -16.84 -26.02 -3.69
CA GLU A 310 -17.23 -25.56 -2.36
C GLU A 310 -16.13 -24.73 -1.66
N ILE A 311 -14.94 -24.60 -2.26
CA ILE A 311 -13.84 -23.80 -1.71
C ILE A 311 -14.22 -22.30 -1.69
N LYS A 312 -14.19 -21.71 -0.50
CA LYS A 312 -14.42 -20.28 -0.26
C LYS A 312 -13.14 -19.61 0.22
N GLU A 313 -13.14 -18.27 0.26
CA GLU A 313 -11.96 -17.49 0.66
C GLU A 313 -11.46 -17.87 2.06
N PHE A 314 -12.36 -18.11 3.01
CA PHE A 314 -12.00 -18.48 4.39
C PHE A 314 -11.40 -19.89 4.50
N HIS A 315 -11.48 -20.73 3.46
CA HIS A 315 -10.74 -21.99 3.40
C HIS A 315 -9.28 -21.80 2.99
N ARG A 316 -8.88 -20.59 2.56
CA ARG A 316 -7.54 -20.29 2.04
C ARG A 316 -6.70 -19.54 3.07
N ARG A 317 -5.39 -19.54 2.85
CA ARG A 317 -4.42 -18.84 3.71
C ARG A 317 -4.69 -17.34 3.80
N GLU A 318 -5.06 -16.90 4.99
CA GLU A 318 -5.37 -15.51 5.31
C GLU A 318 -4.15 -14.74 5.83
N GLY A 319 -4.08 -13.42 5.64
CA GLY A 319 -3.00 -12.56 6.17
C GLY A 319 -1.75 -12.48 5.28
N PHE A 320 -0.67 -11.92 5.82
CA PHE A 320 0.58 -11.58 5.11
C PHE A 320 1.79 -12.18 5.83
N GLU A 321 2.91 -12.33 5.11
CA GLU A 321 4.15 -12.90 5.64
C GLU A 321 5.26 -11.82 5.61
N GLN A 322 6.01 -11.69 6.71
CA GLN A 322 6.96 -10.60 6.93
C GLN A 322 8.16 -10.69 5.98
N ALA A 323 8.74 -11.87 5.77
CA ALA A 323 9.86 -12.08 4.87
C ALA A 323 9.48 -11.74 3.42
N ASN A 324 8.32 -12.20 2.93
CA ASN A 324 7.78 -11.85 1.62
C ASN A 324 7.53 -10.35 1.48
N ALA A 325 6.86 -9.72 2.46
CA ALA A 325 6.62 -8.28 2.43
C ALA A 325 7.92 -7.47 2.43
N ASN A 326 8.90 -7.87 3.25
CA ASN A 326 10.22 -7.23 3.32
C ASN A 326 10.96 -7.32 1.98
N ARG A 327 10.93 -8.52 1.39
CA ARG A 327 11.45 -8.82 0.05
C ARG A 327 10.82 -7.89 -1.00
N ILE A 328 9.49 -7.84 -1.09
CA ILE A 328 8.77 -7.01 -2.08
C ILE A 328 9.05 -5.51 -1.88
N MET A 329 9.17 -5.05 -0.63
CA MET A 329 9.57 -3.66 -0.36
C MET A 329 11.00 -3.36 -0.83
N GLN A 330 11.91 -4.33 -0.78
CA GLN A 330 13.30 -4.19 -1.22
C GLN A 330 13.48 -4.31 -2.74
N SER A 331 12.57 -4.97 -3.46
CA SER A 331 12.63 -5.02 -4.93
C SER A 331 12.38 -3.66 -5.56
N THR A 332 11.58 -2.81 -4.90
CA THR A 332 11.44 -1.40 -5.30
C THR A 332 12.75 -0.62 -5.07
N LEU A 333 13.55 -0.99 -4.05
CA LEU A 333 14.83 -0.35 -3.69
C LEU A 333 16.00 -0.65 -4.64
N SER A 334 15.92 -1.75 -5.39
CA SER A 334 17.02 -2.20 -6.25
C SER A 334 16.91 -1.67 -7.68
N GLN A 335 15.74 -1.19 -8.08
CA GLN A 335 15.49 -0.64 -9.42
C GLN A 335 16.08 0.77 -9.63
N HIS A 336 16.28 1.56 -8.56
CA HIS A 336 16.94 2.85 -8.67
C HIS A 336 18.47 2.76 -8.69
N LYS A 337 19.08 1.77 -8.03
CA LYS A 337 20.54 1.65 -7.90
C LYS A 337 21.23 1.00 -9.09
N ASN A 338 20.55 0.15 -9.86
CA ASN A 338 21.18 -0.62 -10.94
C ASN A 338 21.38 0.16 -12.26
N GLU A 339 21.10 1.47 -12.29
CA GLU A 339 21.27 2.30 -13.50
C GLU A 339 22.18 3.54 -13.28
N THR A 340 22.78 3.69 -12.08
CA THR A 340 23.74 4.76 -11.76
C THR A 340 25.20 4.31 -11.77
N ASN A 341 25.52 3.17 -12.39
CA ASN A 341 26.89 2.74 -12.67
C ASN A 341 27.18 2.70 -14.16
#